data_AF-D0KSR2-F1
#
_entry.id   AF-D0KSR2-F1
#
_cell.length_a   1.000
_cell.length_b   1.000
_cell.length_c   1.000
_cell.angle_alpha   90.00
_cell.angle_beta   90.00
_cell.angle_gamma   90.00
#
_symmetry.space_group_name_H-M   'P 1'
#
loop_
_entity.id
_entity.type
_entity.pdbx_description
1 polymer ?
#
loop_
_entity_poly.entity_id
_entity_poly.type
_entity_poly.pdbx_seq_one_letter_code
_entity_poly.pdbx_strand_id
1 'polypeptide(L)'
;MSEQNSPNQLNNNLGGEKREENKAEEKKTEKKRIVSKKSKEKDDSYVLVMPEKVRSLSAKIANRIVEILREEPMISEKEIILKLIARDNEIKEYFTKTQDISYIRYIVWSLVKKKVILKAKILGDDKHVYFFLPEQIDSLKEKIIRAPKKSSE
;
A
#
# COMPACT_ATOMS: atom_id res chain seq x y z
N MET A 1 57.59 -2.42 -2.76
CA MET A 1 58.64 -1.96 -3.70
C MET A 1 58.26 -2.50 -5.06
N SER A 2 58.03 -1.57 -6.01
CA SER A 2 58.05 -1.74 -7.47
C SER A 2 56.90 -2.56 -8.09
N GLU A 3 55.95 -1.95 -8.82
CA GLU A 3 56.07 -1.46 -10.23
C GLU A 3 56.46 -2.59 -11.21
N GLN A 4 55.99 -2.71 -12.45
CA GLN A 4 55.01 -2.07 -13.32
C GLN A 4 55.10 -2.89 -14.64
N ASN A 5 54.03 -2.82 -15.45
CA ASN A 5 54.04 -2.75 -16.92
C ASN A 5 54.60 -3.87 -17.81
N SER A 6 53.74 -4.18 -18.79
CA SER A 6 53.94 -4.94 -20.03
C SER A 6 55.00 -4.37 -20.97
N PRO A 7 55.38 -5.16 -22.00
CA PRO A 7 55.28 -4.71 -23.39
C PRO A 7 54.67 -5.82 -24.28
N ASN A 8 53.61 -5.58 -25.06
CA ASN A 8 53.52 -4.84 -26.33
C ASN A 8 54.28 -5.51 -27.50
N GLN A 9 53.53 -5.85 -28.55
CA GLN A 9 53.77 -5.54 -29.97
C GLN A 9 53.79 -6.69 -31.01
N LEU A 10 53.02 -6.38 -32.08
CA LEU A 10 53.17 -6.71 -33.51
C LEU A 10 52.69 -8.08 -34.00
N ASN A 11 52.16 -8.24 -35.23
CA ASN A 11 51.53 -7.40 -36.25
C ASN A 11 51.22 -8.33 -37.44
N ASN A 12 50.41 -7.83 -38.38
CA ASN A 12 50.32 -8.20 -39.80
C ASN A 12 49.49 -9.44 -40.20
N ASN A 13 48.79 -9.45 -41.34
CA ASN A 13 48.13 -8.46 -42.20
C ASN A 13 47.53 -9.24 -43.39
N LEU A 14 46.54 -8.66 -44.07
CA LEU A 14 46.11 -8.92 -45.47
C LEU A 14 45.23 -10.16 -45.74
N GLY A 15 44.09 -10.07 -46.46
CA GLY A 15 43.48 -8.94 -47.15
C GLY A 15 42.26 -9.36 -48.01
N GLY A 16 41.53 -8.36 -48.53
CA GLY A 16 40.53 -8.40 -49.63
C GLY A 16 39.24 -9.17 -49.33
N GLU A 17 38.01 -8.74 -49.65
CA GLU A 17 37.51 -7.81 -50.67
C GLU A 17 36.17 -7.20 -50.22
N LYS A 18 35.89 -6.03 -50.79
CA LYS A 18 34.69 -5.19 -50.61
C LYS A 18 33.41 -5.88 -51.08
N ARG A 19 32.31 -5.77 -50.31
CA ARG A 19 30.96 -5.52 -50.85
C ARG A 19 30.18 -4.57 -49.96
N GLU A 20 29.49 -3.69 -50.65
CA GLU A 20 28.83 -2.46 -50.23
C GLU A 20 27.54 -2.66 -49.41
N GLU A 21 27.29 -1.66 -48.58
CA GLU A 21 26.00 -1.02 -48.31
C GLU A 21 24.84 -1.88 -47.75
N ASN A 22 24.44 -1.60 -46.50
CA ASN A 22 23.18 -0.86 -46.29
C ASN A 22 23.06 -0.28 -44.87
N LYS A 23 22.57 0.96 -44.85
CA LYS A 23 22.33 1.85 -43.71
C LYS A 23 21.27 1.30 -42.75
N ALA A 24 21.54 1.39 -41.44
CA ALA A 24 20.50 1.56 -40.44
C ALA A 24 21.06 2.41 -39.28
N GLU A 25 20.88 3.73 -39.39
CA GLU A 25 21.02 4.67 -38.28
C GLU A 25 19.92 4.38 -37.24
N GLU A 26 20.24 3.73 -36.13
CA GLU A 26 19.39 3.75 -34.94
C GLU A 26 19.97 4.72 -33.91
N LYS A 27 19.54 5.99 -34.05
CA LYS A 27 19.70 7.03 -33.05
C LYS A 27 19.00 6.62 -31.75
N LYS A 28 19.79 6.23 -30.74
CA LYS A 28 19.42 6.19 -29.33
C LYS A 28 18.80 7.53 -28.92
N THR A 29 17.47 7.57 -28.82
CA THR A 29 16.76 8.71 -28.26
C THR A 29 16.18 8.30 -26.91
N GLU A 30 16.86 8.76 -25.87
CA GLU A 30 16.56 8.57 -24.46
C GLU A 30 15.23 9.24 -24.09
N LYS A 31 14.13 8.48 -24.10
CA LYS A 31 12.82 8.96 -23.64
C LYS A 31 12.80 9.00 -22.10
N LYS A 32 13.18 10.14 -21.53
CA LYS A 32 12.80 10.54 -20.16
C LYS A 32 11.28 10.47 -20.03
N ARG A 33 10.77 9.41 -19.40
CA ARG A 33 9.36 9.30 -18.99
C ARG A 33 9.09 10.32 -17.89
N ILE A 34 8.61 11.50 -18.29
CA ILE A 34 7.91 12.40 -17.39
C ILE A 34 6.62 11.67 -16.99
N VAL A 35 6.61 11.07 -15.80
CA VAL A 35 5.39 10.52 -15.19
C VAL A 35 4.56 11.71 -14.75
N SER A 36 3.75 12.24 -15.67
CA SER A 36 2.71 13.20 -15.35
C SER A 36 1.79 12.54 -14.32
N LYS A 37 1.76 13.07 -13.09
CA LYS A 37 0.72 12.77 -12.10
C LYS A 37 -0.61 13.22 -12.68
N LYS A 38 -1.25 12.35 -13.47
CA LYS A 38 -2.64 12.51 -13.86
C LYS A 38 -3.43 12.51 -12.55
N SER A 39 -3.92 13.68 -12.15
CA SER A 39 -4.89 13.80 -11.07
C SER A 39 -6.07 12.90 -11.45
N LYS A 40 -6.23 11.77 -10.75
CA LYS A 40 -7.43 10.96 -10.88
C LYS A 40 -8.59 11.85 -10.49
N GLU A 41 -9.46 12.15 -11.45
CA GLU A 41 -10.81 12.61 -11.18
C GLU A 41 -11.41 11.72 -10.10
N LYS A 42 -12.06 12.34 -9.11
CA LYS A 42 -12.75 11.58 -8.08
C LYS A 42 -13.96 10.96 -8.76
N ASP A 43 -13.89 9.67 -8.98
CA ASP A 43 -15.01 8.86 -9.43
C ASP A 43 -16.08 8.90 -8.32
N ASP A 44 -17.27 9.45 -8.60
CA ASP A 44 -18.40 9.60 -7.67
C ASP A 44 -19.09 8.24 -7.41
N SER A 45 -18.26 7.27 -7.04
CA SER A 45 -18.69 5.90 -6.76
C SER A 45 -19.03 5.73 -5.27
N TYR A 46 -20.15 5.07 -5.00
CA TYR A 46 -20.50 4.64 -3.65
C TYR A 46 -19.73 3.37 -3.27
N VAL A 47 -19.30 3.30 -2.01
CA VAL A 47 -18.67 2.10 -1.45
C VAL A 47 -19.75 1.27 -0.76
N LEU A 48 -20.02 0.08 -1.30
CA LEU A 48 -21.00 -0.86 -0.74
C LEU A 48 -20.29 -1.92 0.12
N VAL A 49 -20.87 -2.20 1.29
CA VAL A 49 -20.43 -3.27 2.19
C VAL A 49 -21.29 -4.50 1.93
N MET A 50 -20.74 -5.49 1.23
CA MET A 50 -21.39 -6.73 0.82
C MET A 50 -20.44 -7.92 0.96
N PRO A 51 -20.18 -8.42 2.19
CA PRO A 51 -19.23 -9.51 2.45
C PRO A 51 -19.55 -10.79 1.66
N GLU A 52 -20.83 -11.09 1.46
CA GLU A 52 -21.28 -12.30 0.78
C GLU A 52 -21.05 -12.27 -0.74
N LYS A 53 -20.80 -11.10 -1.33
CA LYS A 53 -20.56 -10.94 -2.79
C LYS A 53 -19.09 -10.82 -3.16
N VAL A 54 -18.19 -10.68 -2.18
CA VAL A 54 -16.77 -10.45 -2.46
C VAL A 54 -15.98 -11.75 -2.58
N ARG A 55 -15.17 -11.86 -3.63
CA ARG A 55 -14.34 -13.06 -3.88
C ARG A 55 -12.94 -12.95 -3.30
N SER A 56 -12.35 -11.76 -3.29
CA SER A 56 -10.96 -11.59 -2.82
C SER A 56 -10.89 -11.54 -1.28
N LEU A 57 -9.88 -12.18 -0.71
CA LEU A 57 -9.59 -12.13 0.74
C LEU A 57 -9.46 -10.69 1.26
N SER A 58 -8.82 -9.79 0.49
CA SER A 58 -8.69 -8.39 0.87
C SER A 58 -10.05 -7.70 1.07
N ALA A 59 -10.95 -7.89 0.11
CA ALA A 59 -12.31 -7.35 0.20
C ALA A 59 -13.11 -8.02 1.33
N LYS A 60 -12.97 -9.34 1.56
CA LYS A 60 -13.59 -10.03 2.70
C LYS A 60 -13.15 -9.41 4.02
N ILE A 61 -11.83 -9.27 4.24
CA ILE A 61 -11.27 -8.60 5.41
C ILE A 61 -11.85 -7.19 5.56
N ALA A 62 -11.84 -6.39 4.48
CA ALA A 62 -12.36 -5.03 4.52
C ALA A 62 -13.84 -4.94 4.92
N ASN A 63 -14.68 -5.83 4.39
CA ASN A 63 -16.10 -5.88 4.71
C ASN A 63 -16.33 -6.31 6.17
N ARG A 64 -15.63 -7.37 6.62
CA ARG A 64 -15.72 -7.85 8.00
C ARG A 64 -15.24 -6.81 9.02
N ILE A 65 -14.22 -6.00 8.69
CA ILE A 65 -13.80 -4.87 9.54
C ILE A 65 -14.96 -3.89 9.74
N VAL A 66 -15.67 -3.54 8.68
CA VAL A 66 -16.80 -2.61 8.77
C VAL A 66 -17.93 -3.19 9.62
N GLU A 67 -18.24 -4.48 9.46
CA GLU A 67 -19.24 -5.15 10.31
C GLU A 67 -18.85 -5.14 11.79
N ILE A 68 -17.60 -5.50 12.11
CA ILE A 68 -17.09 -5.43 13.49
C ILE A 68 -17.25 -4.02 14.06
N LEU A 69 -16.92 -2.98 13.29
CA LEU A 69 -17.02 -1.60 13.75
C LEU A 69 -18.47 -1.12 13.90
N ARG A 70 -19.42 -1.67 13.11
CA ARG A 70 -20.86 -1.37 13.28
C ARG A 70 -21.38 -1.90 14.60
N GLU A 71 -20.95 -3.10 14.98
CA GLU A 71 -21.36 -3.74 16.23
C GLU A 71 -20.63 -3.13 17.44
N GLU A 72 -19.33 -2.88 17.30
CA GLU A 72 -18.46 -2.43 18.39
C GLU A 72 -17.61 -1.23 17.91
N PRO A 73 -18.11 0.00 18.11
CA PRO A 73 -17.35 1.22 17.84
C PRO A 73 -16.12 1.34 18.75
N MET A 74 -15.12 2.13 18.34
CA MET A 74 -13.95 2.48 19.16
C MET A 74 -13.13 1.28 19.63
N ILE A 75 -12.86 0.36 18.71
CA ILE A 75 -12.11 -0.88 18.93
C ILE A 75 -10.63 -0.73 18.54
N SER A 76 -9.72 -1.41 19.23
CA SER A 76 -8.28 -1.36 18.92
C SER A 76 -7.88 -2.21 17.71
N GLU A 77 -6.72 -1.92 17.10
CA GLU A 77 -6.17 -2.72 15.98
C GLU A 77 -6.06 -4.21 16.34
N LYS A 78 -5.58 -4.50 17.56
CA LYS A 78 -5.41 -5.87 18.07
C LYS A 78 -6.75 -6.60 18.13
N GLU A 79 -7.78 -5.95 18.67
CA GLU A 79 -9.10 -6.56 18.82
C GLU A 79 -9.80 -6.78 17.47
N ILE A 80 -9.65 -5.85 16.52
CA ILE A 80 -10.13 -6.04 15.14
C ILE A 80 -9.53 -7.33 14.56
N ILE A 81 -8.21 -7.49 14.66
CA ILE A 81 -7.50 -8.66 14.12
C ILE A 81 -7.99 -9.95 14.78
N LEU A 82 -8.11 -9.97 16.11
CA LEU A 82 -8.59 -11.14 16.85
C LEU A 82 -10.02 -11.51 16.44
N LYS A 83 -10.93 -10.52 16.32
CA LYS A 83 -12.31 -10.77 15.90
C LYS A 83 -12.41 -11.22 14.45
N LEU A 84 -11.58 -10.68 13.54
CA LEU A 84 -11.53 -11.15 12.16
C LEU A 84 -11.15 -12.64 12.07
N ILE A 85 -10.11 -13.04 12.77
CA ILE A 85 -9.64 -14.43 12.81
C ILE A 85 -10.68 -15.34 13.48
N ALA A 86 -11.41 -14.85 14.47
CA ALA A 86 -12.43 -15.63 15.15
C ALA A 86 -13.72 -15.80 14.33
N ARG A 87 -14.10 -14.82 13.50
CA ARG A 87 -15.40 -14.76 12.82
C ARG A 87 -15.40 -15.35 11.41
N ASP A 88 -14.24 -15.44 10.75
CA ASP A 88 -14.18 -15.82 9.33
C ASP A 88 -13.14 -16.93 9.10
N ASN A 89 -13.62 -18.07 8.58
CA ASN A 89 -12.78 -19.25 8.39
C ASN A 89 -11.66 -19.05 7.37
N GLU A 90 -11.88 -18.25 6.32
CA GLU A 90 -10.85 -18.01 5.31
C GLU A 90 -9.75 -17.10 5.85
N ILE A 91 -10.13 -16.08 6.63
CA ILE A 91 -9.17 -15.21 7.31
C ILE A 91 -8.39 -15.99 8.37
N LYS A 92 -9.07 -16.86 9.12
CA LYS A 92 -8.43 -17.77 10.07
C LYS A 92 -7.42 -18.68 9.39
N GLU A 93 -7.81 -19.33 8.29
CA GLU A 93 -6.95 -20.21 7.51
C GLU A 93 -5.73 -19.47 6.95
N TYR A 94 -5.92 -18.26 6.42
CA TYR A 94 -4.83 -17.39 6.00
C TYR A 94 -3.84 -17.14 7.14
N PHE A 95 -4.33 -16.76 8.32
CA PHE A 95 -3.49 -16.52 9.48
C PHE A 95 -2.77 -17.79 9.95
N THR A 96 -3.47 -18.92 10.02
CA THR A 96 -2.85 -20.20 10.43
C THR A 96 -1.72 -20.61 9.50
N LYS A 97 -1.86 -20.40 8.19
CA LYS A 97 -0.83 -20.73 7.18
C LYS A 97 0.37 -19.79 7.22
N THR A 98 0.14 -18.49 7.42
CA THR A 98 1.19 -17.46 7.30
C THR A 98 1.82 -17.08 8.63
N GLN A 99 1.08 -17.23 9.73
CA GLN A 99 1.39 -16.67 11.06
C GLN A 99 1.69 -15.17 11.03
N ASP A 100 1.22 -14.45 10.00
CA ASP A 100 1.52 -13.05 9.77
C ASP A 100 0.24 -12.20 9.70
N ILE A 101 0.21 -11.14 10.50
CA ILE A 101 -0.88 -10.17 10.55
C ILE A 101 -0.62 -8.94 9.66
N SER A 102 0.57 -8.78 9.09
CA SER A 102 0.99 -7.58 8.36
C SER A 102 0.05 -7.24 7.20
N TYR A 103 -0.46 -8.24 6.51
CA TYR A 103 -1.44 -8.05 5.44
C TYR A 103 -2.80 -7.53 5.95
N ILE A 104 -3.28 -8.06 7.08
CA ILE A 104 -4.52 -7.58 7.73
C ILE A 104 -4.32 -6.14 8.21
N ARG A 105 -3.19 -5.85 8.85
CA ARG A 105 -2.82 -4.49 9.29
C ARG A 105 -2.81 -3.52 8.10
N TYR A 106 -2.17 -3.92 7.00
CA TYR A 106 -2.15 -3.13 5.78
C TYR A 106 -3.57 -2.78 5.30
N ILE A 107 -4.51 -3.72 5.35
CA ILE A 107 -5.90 -3.48 4.95
C ILE A 107 -6.60 -2.49 5.89
N VAL A 108 -6.46 -2.65 7.21
CA VAL A 108 -7.01 -1.69 8.21
C VAL A 108 -6.53 -0.28 7.90
N TRP A 109 -5.21 -0.09 7.71
CA TRP A 109 -4.63 1.21 7.41
C TRP A 109 -5.00 1.74 6.02
N SER A 110 -5.22 0.87 5.05
CA SER A 110 -5.76 1.24 3.73
C SER A 110 -7.18 1.80 3.85
N LEU A 111 -8.04 1.23 4.71
CA LEU A 111 -9.38 1.77 4.96
C LEU A 111 -9.34 3.15 5.62
N VAL A 112 -8.40 3.39 6.54
CA VAL A 112 -8.17 4.72 7.13
C VAL A 112 -7.76 5.73 6.06
N LYS A 113 -6.80 5.38 5.19
CA LYS A 113 -6.34 6.27 4.10
C LYS A 113 -7.49 6.63 3.14
N LYS A 114 -8.41 5.69 2.90
CA LYS A 114 -9.60 5.88 2.08
C LYS A 114 -10.76 6.55 2.83
N LYS A 115 -10.61 6.85 4.12
CA LYS A 115 -11.65 7.40 5.01
C LYS A 115 -12.92 6.53 5.10
N VAL A 116 -12.80 5.23 4.84
CA VAL A 116 -13.88 4.26 5.07
C VAL A 116 -14.06 4.02 6.57
N ILE A 117 -12.96 4.08 7.32
CA ILE A 117 -12.94 4.08 8.78
C ILE A 117 -12.10 5.27 9.26
N LEU A 118 -12.35 5.73 10.47
CA LEU A 118 -11.60 6.77 11.13
C LEU A 118 -10.74 6.17 12.25
N LYS A 119 -9.64 6.86 12.57
CA LYS A 119 -8.77 6.50 13.69
C LYS A 119 -8.89 7.56 14.80
N ALA A 120 -8.82 7.10 16.04
CA ALA A 120 -8.77 7.93 17.23
C ALA A 120 -7.60 7.50 18.13
N LYS A 121 -7.16 8.43 18.97
CA LYS A 121 -6.32 8.17 20.15
C LYS A 121 -7.06 8.68 21.37
N ILE A 122 -6.93 7.97 22.47
CA ILE A 122 -7.47 8.41 23.76
C ILE A 122 -6.46 9.39 24.36
N LEU A 123 -6.94 10.49 24.95
CA LEU A 123 -6.09 11.47 25.60
C LEU A 123 -5.27 10.80 26.71
N GLY A 124 -3.94 10.95 26.68
CA GLY A 124 -3.03 10.30 27.62
C GLY A 124 -2.61 8.87 27.25
N ASP A 125 -3.20 8.27 26.22
CA ASP A 125 -2.77 6.99 25.65
C ASP A 125 -2.23 7.17 24.23
N ASP A 126 -0.94 7.48 24.16
CA ASP A 126 -0.25 7.67 22.88
C ASP A 126 0.09 6.36 22.16
N LYS A 127 0.04 5.23 22.89
CA LYS A 127 0.48 3.92 22.43
C LYS A 127 -0.59 3.24 21.59
N HIS A 128 -1.85 3.31 22.01
CA HIS A 128 -2.92 2.59 21.33
C HIS A 128 -3.66 3.46 20.32
N VAL A 129 -4.17 2.79 19.28
CA VAL A 129 -4.98 3.40 18.22
C VAL A 129 -6.29 2.66 18.15
N TYR A 130 -7.38 3.42 18.13
CA TYR A 130 -8.74 2.92 18.07
C TYR A 130 -9.37 3.32 16.74
N PHE A 131 -10.36 2.54 16.30
CA PHE A 131 -11.03 2.76 15.03
C PHE A 131 -12.54 2.78 15.20
N PHE A 132 -13.20 3.56 14.35
CA PHE A 132 -14.65 3.71 14.33
C PHE A 132 -15.10 4.11 12.92
N LEU A 133 -16.39 3.99 12.63
CA LEU A 133 -16.97 4.37 11.33
C LEU A 133 -17.28 5.87 11.27
N PRO A 134 -17.22 6.50 10.08
CA PRO A 134 -17.53 7.92 9.93
C PRO A 134 -18.90 8.32 10.48
N GLU A 135 -19.93 7.50 10.28
CA GLU A 135 -21.29 7.72 10.79
C GLU A 135 -21.39 7.71 12.32
N GLN A 136 -20.38 7.16 13.01
CA GLN A 136 -20.31 7.12 14.48
C GLN A 136 -19.69 8.40 15.07
N ILE A 137 -19.29 9.37 14.23
CA ILE A 137 -18.67 10.61 14.72
C ILE A 137 -19.61 11.42 15.62
N ASP A 138 -20.92 11.42 15.31
CA ASP A 138 -21.89 12.24 16.02
C ASP A 138 -22.11 11.74 17.45
N SER A 139 -22.12 10.42 17.67
CA SER A 139 -22.22 9.83 19.01
C SER A 139 -20.95 10.02 19.84
N LEU A 140 -19.83 10.36 19.20
CA LEU A 140 -18.54 10.60 19.85
C LEU A 140 -18.25 12.10 20.04
N LYS A 141 -19.07 13.00 19.50
CA LYS A 141 -18.77 14.43 19.38
C LYS A 141 -18.42 15.10 20.71
N GLU A 142 -19.12 14.76 21.79
CA GLU A 142 -18.87 15.29 23.13
C GLU A 142 -17.53 14.83 23.73
N LYS A 143 -17.01 13.69 23.28
CA LYS A 143 -15.74 13.10 23.73
C LYS A 143 -14.55 13.56 22.88
N ILE A 144 -14.79 14.24 21.75
CA ILE A 144 -13.74 14.65 20.81
C ILE A 144 -13.17 16.00 21.24
N ILE A 145 -11.92 15.97 21.69
CA ILE A 145 -11.09 17.16 21.79
C ILE A 145 -10.31 17.26 20.49
N ARG A 146 -10.57 18.31 19.69
CA ARG A 146 -9.77 18.55 18.47
C ARG A 146 -8.37 18.95 18.89
N ALA A 147 -7.40 18.05 18.71
CA ALA A 147 -6.00 18.40 18.85
C ALA A 147 -5.68 19.58 17.91
N PRO A 148 -4.95 20.62 18.36
CA PRO A 148 -4.54 21.71 17.49
C PRO A 148 -3.80 21.12 16.29
N LYS A 149 -4.15 21.56 15.08
CA LYS A 149 -3.38 21.21 13.88
C LYS A 149 -1.97 21.73 14.12
N LYS A 150 -0.96 20.84 14.14
CA LYS A 150 0.43 21.29 14.05
C LYS A 150 0.52 22.14 12.78
N SER A 151 0.70 23.45 12.95
CA SER A 151 1.20 24.32 11.90
C SER A 151 2.52 23.70 11.47
N SER A 152 2.64 23.41 10.18
CA SER A 152 3.92 23.01 9.60
C SER A 152 4.75 24.29 9.56
N GLU A 153 5.62 24.46 10.55
CA GLU A 153 6.79 25.34 10.44
C GLU A 153 7.94 24.57 9.81
#